data_AF-A0A327WW28-F1
#
_entry.id   AF-A0A327WW28-F1
#
_cell.length_a   1.000
_cell.length_b   1.000
_cell.length_c   1.000
_cell.angle_alpha   90.00
_cell.angle_beta   90.00
_cell.angle_gamma   90.00
#
_symmetry.space_group_name_H-M   'P 1'
#
loop_
_entity.id
_entity.type
_entity.pdbx_description
1 polymer ?
#
loop_
_entity_poly.entity_id
_entity_poly.type
_entity_poly.pdbx_seq_one_letter_code
_entity_poly.pdbx_strand_id
1 'polypeptide(L)'
;MFSTKIRYTYAEYKSIVDAVMLQELGHPASAKWHVQLFSHPICFCIFMYKSITEGTCEFVFTADGFERVSNSGSTQMQWSNIGRVVDIKDAFLLIGATDGIAPLPKRCFSQEQISLIKSWAGGKLASEL
;
A
#
# COMPACT_ATOMS: atom_id res chain seq x y z
N MET A 1 -0.54 10.52 17.44
CA MET A 1 -0.60 11.06 16.07
C MET A 1 0.83 11.17 15.55
N PHE A 2 1.09 10.74 14.32
CA PHE A 2 2.38 10.95 13.66
C PHE A 2 2.16 11.14 12.16
N SER A 3 3.08 11.82 11.48
CA SER A 3 3.09 11.91 10.02
C SER A 3 4.34 11.28 9.44
N THR A 4 4.22 10.71 8.24
CA THR A 4 5.37 10.24 7.46
C THR A 4 5.20 10.60 6.00
N LYS A 5 6.32 10.90 5.34
CA LYS A 5 6.35 11.17 3.90
C LYS A 5 6.78 9.92 3.16
N ILE A 6 5.90 9.43 2.30
CA ILE A 6 6.11 8.23 1.52
C ILE A 6 6.33 8.65 0.07
N ARG A 7 7.50 8.32 -0.44
CA ARG A 7 7.80 8.35 -1.87
C ARG A 7 7.94 6.90 -2.33
N TYR A 8 7.00 6.46 -3.14
CA TYR A 8 7.00 5.09 -3.67
C TYR A 8 8.18 4.87 -4.60
N THR A 9 8.80 3.70 -4.46
CA THR A 9 9.75 3.17 -5.43
C THR A 9 9.05 2.23 -6.40
N TYR A 10 9.65 2.03 -7.56
CA TYR A 10 9.11 1.10 -8.54
C TYR A 10 9.06 -0.35 -8.01
N ALA A 11 10.08 -0.75 -7.24
CA ALA A 11 10.13 -2.08 -6.64
C ALA A 11 8.96 -2.32 -5.67
N GLU A 12 8.61 -1.31 -4.85
CA GLU A 12 7.44 -1.37 -3.97
C GLU A 12 6.15 -1.46 -4.77
N TYR A 13 5.98 -0.58 -5.78
CA TYR A 13 4.80 -0.59 -6.64
C TYR A 13 4.59 -1.95 -7.31
N LYS A 14 5.66 -2.52 -7.88
CA LYS A 14 5.62 -3.83 -8.52
C LYS A 14 5.28 -4.93 -7.51
N SER A 15 5.89 -4.93 -6.33
CA SER A 15 5.61 -5.91 -5.27
C SER A 15 4.13 -5.90 -4.86
N ILE A 16 3.53 -4.71 -4.74
CA ILE A 16 2.11 -4.55 -4.42
C ILE A 16 1.22 -5.07 -5.55
N VAL A 17 1.53 -4.70 -6.80
CA VAL A 17 0.77 -5.18 -7.97
C VAL A 17 0.86 -6.70 -8.09
N ASP A 18 2.05 -7.27 -7.90
CA ASP A 18 2.25 -8.72 -7.93
C ASP A 18 1.46 -9.41 -6.81
N ALA A 19 1.42 -8.82 -5.61
CA ALA A 19 0.66 -9.35 -4.47
C ALA A 19 -0.86 -9.33 -4.71
N VAL A 20 -1.40 -8.22 -5.24
CA VAL A 20 -2.83 -8.11 -5.60
C VAL A 20 -3.18 -9.06 -6.75
N MET A 21 -2.33 -9.15 -7.78
CA MET A 21 -2.55 -10.05 -8.91
C MET A 21 -2.55 -11.53 -8.48
N LEU A 22 -1.69 -11.90 -7.54
CA LEU A 22 -1.64 -13.27 -7.00
C LEU A 22 -2.93 -13.63 -6.25
N GLN A 23 -3.50 -12.67 -5.53
CA GLN A 23 -4.77 -12.85 -4.80
C GLN A 23 -5.97 -12.95 -5.75
N GLU A 24 -6.13 -12.00 -6.67
CA GLU A 24 -7.30 -11.92 -7.57
C GLU A 24 -7.33 -13.05 -8.61
N LEU A 25 -6.16 -13.46 -9.11
CA LEU A 25 -6.08 -14.46 -10.17
C LEU A 25 -5.83 -15.88 -9.64
N GLY A 26 -5.61 -16.05 -8.33
CA GLY A 26 -5.48 -17.36 -7.66
C GLY A 26 -4.36 -18.26 -8.19
N HIS A 27 -3.48 -17.75 -9.05
CA HIS A 27 -2.47 -18.52 -9.76
C HIS A 27 -1.13 -17.77 -9.78
N PRO A 28 0.00 -18.51 -9.78
CA PRO A 28 1.32 -17.96 -10.09
C PRO A 28 1.45 -17.60 -11.59
N ALA A 29 0.38 -17.14 -12.24
CA ALA A 29 0.43 -16.65 -13.62
C ALA A 29 1.38 -15.44 -13.73
N SER A 30 1.50 -14.65 -12.66
CA SER A 30 2.52 -13.60 -12.49
C SER A 30 3.95 -14.15 -12.40
N ALA A 31 4.15 -15.44 -12.13
CA ALA A 31 5.46 -16.09 -12.12
C ALA A 31 5.90 -16.61 -13.50
N LYS A 32 5.02 -16.57 -14.51
CA LYS A 32 5.38 -16.95 -15.88
C LYS A 32 6.20 -15.82 -16.51
N TRP A 33 7.42 -16.16 -16.97
CA TRP A 33 8.39 -15.20 -17.51
C TRP A 33 7.83 -14.30 -18.63
N HIS A 34 6.94 -14.82 -19.48
CA HIS A 34 6.33 -14.06 -20.57
C HIS A 34 5.31 -13.03 -20.06
N VAL A 35 4.53 -13.35 -19.03
CA VAL A 35 3.61 -12.38 -18.40
C VAL A 35 4.43 -11.26 -17.75
N GLN A 36 5.54 -11.61 -17.08
CA GLN A 36 6.45 -10.62 -16.50
C GLN A 36 7.09 -9.71 -17.56
N LEU A 37 7.46 -10.26 -18.72
CA LEU A 37 8.09 -9.49 -19.79
C LEU A 37 7.17 -8.39 -20.35
N PHE A 38 5.88 -8.69 -20.49
CA PHE A 38 4.89 -7.73 -20.99
C PHE A 38 4.31 -6.82 -19.91
N SER A 39 4.18 -7.28 -18.67
CA SER A 39 3.63 -6.47 -17.57
C SER A 39 4.63 -5.45 -17.03
N HIS A 40 5.94 -5.73 -17.09
CA HIS A 40 6.99 -4.83 -16.62
C HIS A 40 6.91 -3.42 -17.24
N PRO A 41 6.95 -3.27 -18.59
CA PRO A 41 6.94 -1.95 -19.22
C PRO A 41 5.62 -1.21 -18.96
N ILE A 42 4.49 -1.92 -18.94
CA ILE A 42 3.17 -1.33 -18.64
C ILE A 42 3.15 -0.80 -17.21
N CYS A 43 3.55 -1.63 -16.23
CA CYS A 43 3.61 -1.22 -14.83
C CYS A 43 4.60 -0.07 -14.62
N PHE A 44 5.72 -0.06 -15.35
CA PHE A 44 6.70 1.01 -15.27
C PHE A 44 6.13 2.34 -15.78
N CYS A 45 5.43 2.34 -16.92
CA CYS A 45 4.78 3.53 -17.46
C CYS A 45 3.70 4.07 -16.50
N ILE A 46 2.85 3.18 -15.95
CA ILE A 46 1.83 3.57 -14.97
C ILE A 46 2.48 4.13 -13.70
N PHE A 47 3.54 3.48 -13.19
CA PHE A 47 4.27 3.96 -12.03
C PHE A 47 4.89 5.33 -12.29
N MET A 48 5.53 5.55 -13.43
CA MET A 48 6.11 6.83 -13.79
C MET A 48 5.04 7.92 -13.84
N TYR A 49 3.91 7.65 -14.50
CA TYR A 49 2.77 8.56 -14.52
C TYR A 49 2.30 8.89 -13.10
N LYS A 50 2.00 7.87 -12.28
CA LYS A 50 1.56 8.07 -10.89
C LYS A 50 2.58 8.79 -10.02
N SER A 51 3.86 8.47 -10.17
CA SER A 51 4.95 9.08 -9.41
C SER A 51 5.09 10.57 -9.76
N ILE A 52 4.87 10.94 -11.02
CA ILE A 52 4.84 12.34 -11.45
C ILE A 52 3.58 13.06 -10.92
N THR A 53 2.41 12.42 -11.00
CA THR A 53 1.14 13.06 -10.61
C THR A 53 0.94 13.15 -9.10
N GLU A 54 1.26 12.10 -8.36
CA GLU A 54 1.03 12.00 -6.91
C GLU A 54 2.23 12.56 -6.11
N GLY A 55 3.44 12.41 -6.64
CA GLY A 55 4.67 12.93 -6.02
C GLY A 55 4.99 12.27 -4.68
N THR A 56 5.41 13.10 -3.72
CA THR A 56 5.62 12.65 -2.33
C THR A 56 4.29 12.73 -1.60
N CYS A 57 3.78 11.59 -1.15
CA CYS A 57 2.52 11.53 -0.39
C CYS A 57 2.84 11.66 1.10
N GLU A 58 2.15 12.56 1.79
CA GLU A 58 2.20 12.66 3.25
C GLU A 58 1.06 11.85 3.86
N PHE A 59 1.38 10.98 4.79
CA PHE A 59 0.41 10.18 5.53
C PHE A 59 0.41 10.63 6.99
N VAL A 60 -0.75 11.05 7.47
CA VAL A 60 -0.98 11.46 8.86
C VAL A 60 -1.83 10.40 9.53
N PHE A 61 -1.29 9.74 10.55
CA PHE A 61 -1.98 8.69 11.28
C PHE A 61 -2.47 9.19 12.64
N THR A 62 -3.73 8.88 12.94
CA THR A 62 -4.41 9.15 14.21
C THR A 62 -5.02 7.86 14.76
N ALA A 63 -5.56 7.93 15.99
CA ALA A 63 -6.27 6.80 16.59
C ALA A 63 -7.58 6.48 15.84
N ASP A 64 -8.16 7.44 15.13
CA ASP A 64 -9.43 7.30 14.41
C ASP A 64 -9.26 6.85 12.95
N GLY A 65 -8.09 7.08 12.37
CA GLY A 65 -7.80 6.69 10.99
C GLY A 65 -6.47 7.19 10.48
N PHE A 66 -6.38 7.33 9.16
CA PHE A 66 -5.27 8.01 8.51
C PHE A 66 -5.78 8.96 7.43
N GLU A 67 -4.98 9.99 7.17
CA GLU A 67 -5.18 10.92 6.08
C GLU A 67 -3.97 10.83 5.15
N ARG A 68 -4.22 10.67 3.86
CA ARG A 68 -3.22 10.74 2.80
C ARG A 68 -3.38 12.07 2.09
N VAL A 69 -2.32 12.86 2.06
CA VAL A 69 -2.23 14.10 1.29
C VAL A 69 -1.22 13.88 0.16
N SER A 70 -1.69 13.95 -1.08
CA SER A 70 -0.86 13.90 -2.30
C SER A 70 -1.00 15.19 -3.11
N ASN A 71 -0.17 15.37 -4.13
CA ASN A 71 -0.30 16.51 -5.05
C ASN A 71 -1.66 16.51 -5.79
N SER A 72 -2.29 15.35 -5.93
CA SER A 72 -3.59 15.17 -6.58
C SER A 72 -4.80 15.35 -5.65
N GLY A 73 -4.60 15.48 -4.34
CA GLY A 73 -5.67 15.71 -3.37
C GLY A 73 -5.43 15.05 -2.01
N SER A 74 -6.38 15.23 -1.09
CA SER A 74 -6.39 14.52 0.19
C SER A 74 -7.44 13.42 0.21
N THR A 75 -7.13 12.31 0.88
CA THR A 75 -8.03 11.18 1.11
C THR A 75 -7.95 10.82 2.57
N GLN A 76 -9.07 10.90 3.29
CA GLN A 76 -9.17 10.47 4.68
C GLN A 76 -9.84 9.09 4.74
N MET A 77 -9.28 8.19 5.53
CA MET A 77 -9.82 6.85 5.74
C MET A 77 -9.79 6.52 7.23
N GLN A 78 -10.97 6.26 7.78
CA GLN A 78 -11.12 5.84 9.18
C GLN A 78 -10.78 4.36 9.35
N TRP A 79 -10.28 3.97 10.52
CA TRP A 79 -10.02 2.56 10.82
C TRP A 79 -11.28 1.70 10.72
N SER A 80 -12.47 2.26 11.01
CA SER A 80 -13.77 1.61 10.81
C SER A 80 -13.99 1.18 9.35
N ASN A 81 -13.59 2.01 8.40
CA ASN A 81 -13.75 1.80 6.96
C ASN A 81 -12.64 0.94 6.34
N ILE A 82 -11.61 0.58 7.09
CA ILE A 82 -10.59 -0.39 6.66
C ILE A 82 -11.15 -1.78 6.90
N GLY A 83 -11.26 -2.60 5.85
CA GLY A 83 -11.71 -3.98 5.97
C GLY A 83 -10.62 -4.91 6.48
N ARG A 84 -9.40 -4.74 5.94
CA ARG A 84 -8.25 -5.61 6.24
C ARG A 84 -6.94 -4.81 6.22
N VAL A 85 -6.01 -5.17 7.09
CA VAL A 85 -4.64 -4.68 7.08
C VAL A 85 -3.73 -5.87 6.87
N VAL A 86 -3.09 -5.97 5.71
CA VAL A 86 -2.18 -7.07 5.44
C VAL A 86 -0.75 -6.67 5.72
N ASP A 87 -0.11 -7.45 6.58
CA ASP A 87 1.30 -7.33 6.91
C ASP A 87 2.15 -8.16 5.92
N ILE A 88 2.66 -7.54 4.86
CA ILE A 88 3.62 -8.17 3.95
C ILE A 88 5.05 -7.84 4.37
N LYS A 89 6.03 -8.62 3.90
CA LYS A 89 7.44 -8.49 4.31
C LYS A 89 7.93 -7.04 4.38
N ASP A 90 7.71 -6.26 3.33
CA ASP A 90 8.30 -4.92 3.17
C ASP A 90 7.28 -3.75 3.27
N ALA A 91 5.98 -4.04 3.43
CA ALA A 91 4.92 -3.02 3.49
C ALA A 91 3.69 -3.48 4.29
N PHE A 92 2.82 -2.53 4.64
CA PHE A 92 1.45 -2.82 5.03
C PHE A 92 0.51 -2.48 3.88
N LEU A 93 -0.49 -3.31 3.64
CA LEU A 93 -1.56 -3.02 2.69
C LEU A 93 -2.83 -2.73 3.49
N LEU A 94 -3.26 -1.47 3.49
CA LEU A 94 -4.55 -1.09 4.06
C LEU A 94 -5.61 -1.24 2.97
N ILE A 95 -6.50 -2.21 3.14
CA ILE A 95 -7.57 -2.53 2.19
C ILE A 95 -8.87 -1.95 2.76
N GLY A 96 -9.45 -0.99 2.05
CA GLY A 96 -10.75 -0.41 2.39
C GLY A 96 -11.86 -1.47 2.34
N ALA A 97 -12.89 -1.30 3.16
CA ALA A 97 -14.04 -2.22 3.23
C ALA A 97 -14.91 -2.16 1.96
N THR A 98 -14.99 -0.99 1.33
CA THR A 98 -15.75 -0.76 0.10
C THR A 98 -14.86 -0.55 -1.11
N ASP A 99 -13.77 0.21 -0.98
CA ASP A 99 -12.81 0.41 -2.06
C ASP A 99 -11.48 1.01 -1.57
N GLY A 100 -10.44 0.78 -2.37
CA GLY A 100 -9.12 1.42 -2.21
C GLY A 100 -8.10 0.57 -1.45
N ILE A 101 -6.87 0.58 -1.95
CA ILE A 101 -5.71 -0.04 -1.32
C ILE A 101 -4.67 1.06 -1.08
N ALA A 102 -4.29 1.26 0.18
CA ALA A 102 -3.22 2.17 0.56
C ALA A 102 -1.99 1.36 1.00
N PRO A 103 -0.96 1.24 0.15
CA PRO A 103 0.27 0.58 0.51
C PRO A 103 1.18 1.49 1.32
N LEU A 104 1.73 0.98 2.41
CA LEU A 104 2.58 1.69 3.36
C LEU A 104 3.93 0.96 3.50
N PRO A 105 5.00 1.43 2.84
CA PRO A 105 6.30 0.78 2.93
C PRO A 105 6.87 0.86 4.35
N LYS A 106 7.23 -0.27 4.93
CA LYS A 106 7.74 -0.34 6.32
C LYS A 106 9.01 0.48 6.53
N ARG A 107 9.82 0.66 5.49
CA ARG A 107 11.04 1.49 5.54
C ARG A 107 10.77 2.96 5.89
N CYS A 108 9.54 3.44 5.71
CA CYS A 108 9.15 4.82 6.02
C CYS A 108 8.72 4.99 7.49
N PHE A 109 8.76 3.93 8.29
CA PHE A 109 8.29 3.92 9.66
C PHE A 109 9.36 3.43 10.64
N SER A 110 9.40 4.01 11.83
CA SER A 110 10.15 3.46 12.95
C SER A 110 9.47 2.20 13.52
N GLN A 111 10.21 1.38 14.28
CA GLN A 111 9.64 0.21 14.95
C GLN A 111 8.47 0.57 15.90
N GLU A 112 8.55 1.74 16.54
CA GLU A 112 7.47 2.26 17.38
C GLU A 112 6.21 2.59 16.56
N GLN A 113 6.39 3.26 15.40
CA GLN A 113 5.28 3.58 14.49
C GLN A 113 4.65 2.33 13.89
N ILE A 114 5.47 1.33 13.53
CA ILE A 114 4.99 0.02 13.08
C ILE A 114 4.14 -0.64 14.16
N SER A 115 4.60 -0.62 15.41
CA SER A 115 3.87 -1.19 16.54
C SER A 115 2.55 -0.46 16.80
N LEU A 116 2.52 0.87 16.64
CA LEU A 116 1.29 1.66 16.71
C LEU A 116 0.30 1.30 15.59
N ILE A 117 0.77 1.17 14.35
CA ILE A 117 -0.09 0.78 13.22
C ILE A 117 -0.69 -0.61 13.48
N LYS A 118 0.10 -1.57 13.95
CA LYS A 118 -0.40 -2.91 14.31
C LYS A 118 -1.42 -2.86 15.44
N SER A 119 -1.17 -2.02 16.45
CA SER A 119 -2.10 -1.81 17.57
C SER A 119 -3.43 -1.21 17.10
N TRP A 120 -3.39 -0.18 16.25
CA TRP A 120 -4.59 0.46 15.69
C TRP A 120 -5.35 -0.44 14.70
N ALA A 121 -4.62 -1.24 13.90
CA ALA A 121 -5.22 -2.25 13.05
C ALA A 121 -5.98 -3.31 13.87
N GLY A 122 -5.51 -3.62 15.09
CA GLY A 122 -6.17 -4.53 16.02
C GLY A 122 -6.50 -5.87 15.37
N GLY A 123 -7.75 -6.31 15.51
CA GLY A 123 -8.24 -7.57 14.93
C GLY A 123 -8.35 -7.59 13.40
N LYS A 124 -8.04 -6.49 12.71
CA LYS A 124 -8.04 -6.40 11.23
C LYS A 124 -6.69 -6.76 10.62
N LEU A 125 -5.67 -6.96 11.46
CA LEU A 125 -4.34 -7.36 11.03
C LEU A 125 -4.37 -8.81 10.56
N ALA A 126 -4.03 -9.01 9.28
CA ALA A 126 -3.89 -10.32 8.66
C ALA A 126 -2.41 -10.56 8.33
N SER A 127 -1.92 -11.75 8.68
CA SER A 127 -0.57 -12.23 8.36
C SER A 127 -0.41 -12.62 6.89
N GLU A 128 -1.54 -12.80 6.19
CA GLU A 128 -1.64 -13.29 4.81
C GLU A 128 -2.73 -12.51 4.07
N LEU A 129 -2.53 -12.29 2.76
CA LEU A 129 -3.41 -11.51 1.87
C LEU A 129 -4.68 -12.28 1.51
#